data_AF-A0A958CSN8-F1
#
_entry.id   AF-A0A958CSN8-F1
#
_cell.length_a   1.000
_cell.length_b   1.000
_cell.length_c   1.000
_cell.angle_alpha   90.00
_cell.angle_beta   90.00
_cell.angle_gamma   90.00
#
_symmetry.space_group_name_H-M   'P 1'
#
loop_
_entity.id
_entity.type
_entity.pdbx_description
1 polymer ?
#
loop_
_entity_poly.entity_id
_entity_poly.type
_entity_poly.pdbx_seq_one_letter_code
_entity_poly.pdbx_strand_id
1 'polypeptide(L)' 'MALRIDELFGVREDLAAKLREAGLTDSDKLLAATATPHQRAEVASKLGVDTKEVLELANR' A
#
# COMPACT_ATOMS: atom_id res chain seq x y z
N MET A 1 -1.54 -5.62 -14.29
CA MET A 1 -2.62 -6.54 -13.85
C MET A 1 -2.99 -6.08 -12.46
N ALA A 2 -4.18 -5.54 -12.26
CA ALA A 2 -4.56 -4.95 -10.97
C ALA A 2 -4.91 -6.07 -10.00
N LEU A 3 -4.00 -6.38 -9.07
CA LEU A 3 -4.26 -7.24 -7.93
C LEU A 3 -5.02 -6.44 -6.86
N ARG A 4 -5.99 -7.08 -6.21
CA ARG A 4 -6.68 -6.47 -5.07
C ARG A 4 -5.70 -6.31 -3.92
N ILE A 5 -5.83 -5.21 -3.17
CA ILE A 5 -5.00 -4.99 -1.98
C ILE A 5 -5.13 -6.13 -0.96
N ASP A 6 -6.30 -6.77 -0.86
CA ASP A 6 -6.50 -7.97 -0.04
C ASP A 6 -5.55 -9.13 -0.44
N GLU A 7 -5.28 -9.35 -1.72
CA GLU A 7 -4.37 -10.40 -2.19
C GLU A 7 -2.89 -10.01 -2.05
N LEU A 8 -2.59 -8.72 -2.17
CA LEU A 8 -1.25 -8.16 -1.98
C LEU A 8 -0.81 -8.17 -0.52
N PHE A 9 -1.72 -7.82 0.39
CA PHE A 9 -1.43 -7.73 1.81
C PHE A 9 -1.71 -9.02 2.57
N GLY A 10 -2.56 -9.92 2.05
CA GLY A 10 -2.73 -11.38 2.28
C GLY A 10 -2.79 -11.94 3.71
N VAL A 11 -2.35 -11.18 4.70
CA VAL A 11 -1.99 -11.53 6.07
C VAL A 11 -2.14 -10.31 6.98
N ARG A 12 -2.00 -9.07 6.45
CA ARG A 12 -2.15 -7.84 7.23
C ARG A 12 -3.47 -7.13 6.91
N GLU A 13 -4.59 -7.69 7.38
CA GLU A 13 -5.94 -7.10 7.25
C GLU A 13 -6.01 -5.66 7.79
N ASP A 14 -5.28 -5.36 8.87
CA ASP A 14 -5.13 -4.01 9.43
C ASP A 14 -4.57 -2.99 8.42
N LEU A 15 -3.59 -3.40 7.60
CA LEU A 15 -3.03 -2.54 6.56
C LEU A 15 -4.00 -2.37 5.40
N ALA A 16 -4.66 -3.46 4.97
CA ALA A 16 -5.65 -3.42 3.91
C ALA A 16 -6.83 -2.51 4.28
N ALA A 17 -7.27 -2.51 5.54
CA ALA A 17 -8.32 -1.63 6.05
C ALA A 17 -7.90 -0.14 5.96
N LYS A 18 -6.71 0.21 6.45
CA LYS A 18 -6.17 1.58 6.39
C LYS A 18 -5.98 2.08 4.95
N LEU A 19 -5.56 1.19 4.05
CA LEU A 19 -5.45 1.49 2.63
C LEU A 19 -6.82 1.72 1.99
N ARG A 20 -7.82 0.89 2.32
CA ARG A 20 -9.22 1.08 1.92
C ARG A 20 -9.78 2.41 2.40
N GLU A 21 -9.51 2.80 3.65
CA GLU A 21 -9.88 4.12 4.19
C GLU A 21 -9.21 5.26 3.45
N ALA A 22 -7.98 5.04 2.96
CA ALA A 22 -7.28 5.98 2.07
C ALA A 22 -7.76 5.93 0.61
N GLY A 23 -8.76 5.11 0.27
CA GLY A 23 -9.28 4.94 -1.09
C GLY A 23 -8.42 4.05 -2.01
N LEU A 24 -7.40 3.40 -1.43
CA LEU A 24 -6.47 2.50 -2.10
C LEU A 24 -7.04 1.08 -2.00
N THR A 25 -7.62 0.62 -3.11
CA THR A 25 -8.30 -0.70 -3.19
C THR A 25 -7.59 -1.70 -4.09
N ASP A 26 -6.69 -1.22 -4.95
CA ASP A 26 -6.08 -1.98 -6.04
C ASP A 26 -4.60 -1.62 -6.16
N SER A 27 -3.80 -2.54 -6.70
CA SER A 27 -2.35 -2.37 -6.88
C SER A 27 -1.99 -1.11 -7.67
N ASP A 28 -2.73 -0.77 -8.74
CA ASP A 28 -2.53 0.47 -9.49
C ASP A 28 -2.69 1.73 -8.63
N LYS A 29 -3.70 1.74 -7.75
CA LYS A 29 -3.91 2.85 -6.82
C LYS A 29 -2.81 2.90 -5.77
N LEU A 30 -2.40 1.75 -5.26
CA LEU A 30 -1.30 1.64 -4.31
C LEU A 30 0.01 2.17 -4.94
N LEU A 31 0.30 1.79 -6.18
CA LEU A 31 1.45 2.25 -6.94
C LEU A 31 1.39 3.77 -7.15
N ALA A 32 0.22 4.31 -7.53
CA ALA A 32 0.02 5.75 -7.68
C ALA A 32 0.19 6.50 -6.34
N ALA A 33 -0.29 5.94 -5.24
CA ALA A 33 -0.16 6.51 -3.90
C ALA A 33 1.21 6.26 -3.25
N THR A 34 2.08 5.47 -3.87
CA THR A 34 3.45 5.24 -3.43
C THR A 34 4.45 5.68 -4.50
N ALA A 35 3.99 6.40 -5.52
CA ALA A 35 4.80 6.84 -6.66
C ALA A 35 5.88 7.83 -6.23
N THR A 36 5.57 8.72 -5.27
CA THR A 36 6.53 9.67 -4.74
C THR A 36 7.10 9.22 -3.37
N PRO A 37 8.34 9.61 -3.04
CA PRO A 37 8.94 9.29 -1.74
C PRO A 37 8.11 9.83 -0.56
N HIS A 38 7.48 10.99 -0.74
CA HIS A 38 6.66 11.64 0.30
C HIS A 38 5.37 10.87 0.57
N GLN A 39 4.64 10.48 -0.48
CA GLN A 39 3.43 9.68 -0.30
C GLN A 39 3.75 8.29 0.25
N ARG A 40 4.88 7.70 -0.16
CA ARG A 40 5.33 6.42 0.39
C ARG A 40 5.66 6.50 1.87
N ALA A 41 6.23 7.62 2.34
CA ALA A 41 6.48 7.89 3.76
C ALA A 41 5.19 8.07 4.56
N GLU A 42 4.17 8.73 4.00
CA GLU A 42 2.85 8.83 4.62
C GLU A 42 2.17 7.46 4.74
N VAL A 43 2.18 6.68 3.65
CA VAL A 43 1.61 5.34 3.60
C VAL A 43 2.35 4.43 4.59
N ALA A 44 3.68 4.44 4.60
CA ALA A 44 4.51 3.73 5.57
C ALA A 44 4.21 4.11 7.02
N SER A 45 4.10 5.40 7.35
CA SER A 45 3.75 5.87 8.69
C SER A 45 2.34 5.45 9.11
N LYS A 46 1.35 5.55 8.22
CA LYS A 46 -0.03 5.12 8.51
C LYS A 46 -0.10 3.62 8.77
N LEU A 47 0.66 2.86 7.99
CA LEU A 47 0.69 1.41 8.04
C LEU A 47 1.62 0.86 9.14
N GLY A 48 2.52 1.69 9.67
CA GLY A 48 3.51 1.27 10.68
C GLY A 48 4.58 0.35 10.10
N VAL A 49 4.88 0.46 8.81
CA VAL A 49 5.86 -0.37 8.09
C VAL A 49 6.93 0.51 7.48
N ASP A 50 8.03 -0.09 7.02
CA ASP A 50 9.09 0.67 6.38
C ASP A 50 8.70 1.13 4.96
N THR A 51 9.15 2.31 4.55
CA THR A 51 8.95 2.82 3.17
C THR A 51 9.49 1.88 2.12
N LYS A 52 10.53 1.10 2.48
CA LYS A 52 11.13 0.09 1.60
C LYS A 52 10.20 -1.11 1.42
N GLU A 53 9.60 -1.61 2.51
CA GLU A 53 8.58 -2.67 2.44
C GLU A 53 7.39 -2.23 1.58
N VAL A 54 6.93 -0.98 1.71
CA VAL A 54 5.83 -0.44 0.88
C VAL A 54 6.20 -0.39 -0.59
N LEU A 55 7.42 0.02 -0.95
CA LEU A 55 7.89 0.02 -2.33
C LEU A 55 7.90 -1.40 -2.90
N GLU A 56 8.47 -2.35 -2.15
CA GLU A 56 8.55 -3.73 -2.60
C GLU A 56 7.17 -4.37 -2.74
N LEU A 57 6.23 -4.07 -1.84
CA LEU A 57 4.83 -4.48 -1.97
C LEU A 57 4.15 -3.86 -3.18
N ALA A 58 4.38 -2.58 -3.45
CA ALA A 58 3.78 -1.89 -4.60
C ALA A 58 4.33 -2.38 -5.94
N ASN A 59 5.58 -2.87 -5.98
CA ASN A 59 6.24 -3.39 -7.18
C ASN A 59 6.11 -4.91 -7.38
N ARG A 60 5.43 -5.62 -6.48
CA ARG A 60 5.26 -7.09 -6.53
C ARG A 60 4.03 -7.50 -7.33
#